data_AF-A0A6M4P7D0-F1
#
_entry.id   AF-A0A6M4P7D0-F1
#
_cell.length_a   1.000
_cell.length_b   1.000
_cell.length_c   1.000
_cell.angle_alpha   90.00
_cell.angle_beta   90.00
_cell.angle_gamma   90.00
#
_symmetry.space_group_name_H-M   'P 1'
#
loop_
_entity.id
_entity.type
_entity.pdbx_description
1 polymer ?
#
loop_
_entity_poly.entity_id
_entity_poly.type
_entity_poly.pdbx_seq_one_letter_code
_entity_poly.pdbx_strand_id
1 'polypeptide(L)' 'MQKMSIDDLMTELDDARLTAKANGQASAMVAATMSKAKLLGLDKGVTDADEVQPVSIMINYVDARKPERVLADRHIDR' A
#
# COMPACT_ATOMS: atom_id res chain seq x y z
N MET A 1 -13.46 -9.51 17.37
CA MET A 1 -12.35 -9.49 16.39
C MET A 1 -11.11 -9.06 17.14
N GLN A 2 -10.15 -9.98 17.38
CA GLN A 2 -8.89 -9.58 18.02
C GLN A 2 -8.13 -8.64 17.08
N LYS A 3 -7.70 -7.50 17.61
CA LYS A 3 -6.91 -6.52 16.86
C LYS A 3 -5.44 -6.89 17.05
N MET A 4 -4.90 -7.63 16.09
CA MET A 4 -3.50 -8.05 16.08
C MET A 4 -2.69 -7.03 15.29
N SER A 5 -1.55 -6.58 15.82
CA SER A 5 -0.63 -5.67 15.13
C SER A 5 0.31 -6.44 14.18
N ILE A 6 1.00 -5.70 13.31
CA ILE A 6 2.06 -6.30 12.46
C ILE A 6 3.18 -6.86 13.32
N ASP A 7 3.54 -6.20 14.43
CA ASP A 7 4.61 -6.65 15.33
C ASP A 7 4.24 -7.97 16.04
N ASP A 8 2.97 -8.14 16.40
CA ASP A 8 2.46 -9.39 16.97
C ASP A 8 2.59 -10.54 15.95
N LEU A 9 2.23 -10.29 14.68
CA LEU A 9 2.36 -11.27 13.59
C LEU A 9 3.83 -11.64 13.34
N MET A 10 4.74 -10.67 13.41
CA MET A 10 6.18 -10.91 13.26
C MET A 10 6.72 -11.80 14.39
N THR A 11 6.26 -11.56 15.61
CA THR A 11 6.67 -12.33 16.79
C THR A 11 6.21 -13.78 16.68
N GLU A 12 4.93 -14.00 16.34
CA GLU A 12 4.41 -15.37 16.14
C GLU A 12 5.12 -16.13 15.01
N LEU A 13 5.47 -15.44 13.91
CA LEU A 13 6.22 -16.03 12.80
C LEU A 13 7.65 -16.42 13.22
N ASP A 14 8.31 -15.62 14.05
CA ASP A 14 9.64 -15.95 14.57
C ASP A 14 9.59 -17.15 15.51
N ASP A 15 8.59 -17.22 16.39
CA ASP A 15 8.38 -18.37 17.27
C ASP A 15 8.11 -19.65 16.46
N ALA A 16 7.22 -19.58 15.47
CA ALA A 16 6.94 -20.70 14.56
C ALA A 16 8.21 -21.19 13.83
N ARG A 17 9.07 -20.26 13.39
CA ARG A 17 10.35 -20.58 12.76
C ARG A 17 11.31 -21.27 13.74
N LEU A 18 11.38 -20.83 15.00
CA LEU A 18 12.21 -21.44 16.03
C LEU A 18 11.73 -22.85 16.40
N THR A 19 10.42 -23.04 16.54
CA THR A 19 9.82 -24.37 16.76
C THR A 19 10.09 -25.29 15.58
N ALA A 20 9.92 -24.81 14.34
CA ALA A 20 10.24 -25.58 13.13
C ALA A 20 11.72 -25.98 13.08
N LYS A 21 12.63 -25.06 13.45
CA LYS A 21 14.07 -25.33 13.53
C LYS A 21 14.39 -26.41 14.56
N ALA A 22 13.79 -26.36 15.75
CA ALA A 22 13.97 -27.37 16.79
C ALA A 22 13.49 -28.76 16.34
N ASN A 23 12.44 -28.81 15.51
CA ASN A 23 11.85 -30.05 14.99
C ASN A 23 12.48 -30.53 13.66
N GLY A 24 13.53 -29.87 13.17
CA GLY A 24 14.17 -30.22 11.89
C GLY A 24 13.29 -29.99 10.66
N GLN A 25 12.25 -29.17 10.76
CA GLN A 25 11.28 -28.92 9.69
C GLN A 25 11.75 -27.78 8.78
N ALA A 26 12.69 -28.08 7.88
CA ALA A 26 13.29 -27.10 6.97
C ALA A 26 12.23 -26.37 6.10
N SER A 27 11.23 -27.08 5.57
CA SER A 27 10.17 -26.49 4.76
C SER A 27 9.32 -25.48 5.54
N ALA A 28 9.02 -25.77 6.81
CA ALA A 28 8.28 -24.87 7.68
C ALA A 28 9.10 -23.62 8.06
N MET A 29 10.42 -23.77 8.26
CA MET A 29 11.30 -22.62 8.45
C MET A 29 11.29 -21.69 7.24
N VAL A 30 11.41 -22.24 6.02
CA VAL A 30 11.37 -21.46 4.77
C VAL A 30 10.03 -20.75 4.63
N ALA A 31 8.92 -21.45 4.89
CA ALA A 31 7.59 -20.86 4.84
C ALA A 31 7.44 -19.67 5.80
N ALA A 32 7.91 -19.80 7.05
CA ALA A 32 7.89 -18.72 8.03
C ALA A 32 8.76 -17.52 7.59
N THR A 33 9.97 -17.78 7.08
CA THR A 33 10.86 -16.73 6.57
C THR A 33 10.26 -15.99 5.36
N MET A 34 9.67 -16.72 4.41
CA MET A 34 9.03 -16.11 3.24
C MET A 34 7.78 -15.31 3.62
N SER A 35 7.00 -15.79 4.58
CA SER A 35 5.83 -15.08 5.09
C SER A 35 6.24 -13.77 5.77
N LYS A 36 7.35 -13.77 6.52
CA LYS A 36 7.95 -12.57 7.10
C LYS A 36 8.43 -11.59 6.02
N ALA A 37 9.10 -12.07 4.98
CA ALA A 37 9.52 -11.24 3.85
C ALA A 37 8.33 -10.57 3.15
N LYS A 38 7.21 -11.31 2.98
CA LYS A 38 5.98 -10.79 2.38
C LYS A 38 5.31 -9.70 3.22
N LEU A 39 5.27 -9.87 4.54
CA LEU A 39 4.74 -8.82 5.43
C LEU A 39 5.59 -7.54 5.40
N LEU A 40 6.90 -7.67 5.20
CA LEU A 40 7.82 -6.54 5.01
C LEU A 40 7.81 -5.98 3.58
N GLY A 41 7.03 -6.57 2.67
CA GLY A 41 6.97 -6.16 1.26
C GLY A 41 8.21 -6.52 0.44
N LEU A 42 9.11 -7.35 0.98
CA LEU A 42 10.34 -7.79 0.30
C LEU A 42 10.06 -8.81 -0.82
N ASP A 43 8.85 -9.36 -0.90
CA ASP A 43 8.41 -10.26 -1.98
C ASP A 43 7.96 -9.51 -3.23
N LYS A 44 7.63 -8.22 -3.08
CA LYS A 44 7.31 -7.34 -4.20
C LYS A 44 8.65 -6.85 -4.73
N GLY A 45 8.99 -7.20 -5.97
CA GLY A 45 10.13 -6.56 -6.64
C GLY A 45 9.99 -5.05 -6.63
N VAL A 46 11.04 -4.31 -7.00
CA VAL A 46 10.96 -2.85 -7.16
C VAL A 46 9.80 -2.57 -8.14
N THR A 47 8.66 -2.14 -7.62
CA THR A 47 7.54 -1.71 -8.43
C THR A 47 7.79 -0.26 -8.75
N ASP A 48 7.74 0.13 -10.02
CA ASP A 48 7.81 1.52 -10.48
C ASP A 48 6.72 2.42 -9.84
N ALA A 49 5.80 1.84 -9.07
CA ALA A 49 4.83 2.53 -8.22
C ALA A 49 5.43 3.20 -6.97
N ASP A 50 6.68 2.89 -6.59
CA ASP A 50 7.40 3.56 -5.51
C ASP A 50 8.22 4.77 -6.02
N GLU A 51 8.25 4.97 -7.35
CA GLU A 51 8.71 6.23 -7.92
C GLU A 51 7.62 7.30 -7.73
N VAL A 52 8.04 8.47 -7.23
CA VAL A 52 7.15 9.63 -7.09
C VAL A 52 6.66 10.04 -8.47
N GLN A 53 5.45 9.61 -8.83
CA GLN A 53 4.83 10.02 -10.09
C GLN A 53 4.43 11.49 -9.99
N PRO A 54 4.83 12.35 -10.95
CA PRO A 54 4.48 13.76 -10.92
C PRO A 54 2.96 13.91 -11.07
N VAL A 55 2.32 14.58 -10.10
CA VAL A 55 0.90 14.89 -10.16
C VAL A 55 0.68 16.04 -11.13
N SER A 56 -0.03 15.78 -12.22
CA SER A 56 -0.44 16.83 -13.18
C SER A 56 -1.68 17.56 -12.67
N ILE A 57 -1.53 18.81 -12.25
CA ILE A 57 -2.65 19.68 -11.86
C ILE A 57 -2.93 20.66 -13.00
N MET A 58 -4.15 20.60 -13.56
CA MET A 58 -4.62 21.56 -14.57
C MET A 58 -5.57 22.56 -13.90
N ILE A 59 -5.15 23.83 -13.83
CA ILE A 59 -5.98 24.91 -13.27
C ILE A 59 -6.59 25.70 -14.41
N ASN A 60 -7.91 25.61 -14.56
CA ASN A 60 -8.68 26.46 -15.45
C ASN A 60 -9.13 27.69 -14.66
N TYR A 61 -8.77 28.89 -15.13
CA TYR A 61 -9.31 30.13 -14.60
C TYR A 61 -10.28 30.76 -15.62
N VAL A 62 -11.38 31.32 -15.13
CA VAL A 62 -12.32 32.06 -15.95
C VAL A 62 -12.18 33.55 -15.60
N ASP A 63 -11.99 34.39 -16.61
CA ASP A 63 -11.96 35.83 -16.43
C ASP A 63 -13.34 36.34 -16.01
N ALA A 64 -13.44 36.81 -14.76
CA ALA A 64 -14.68 37.32 -14.17
C ALA A 64 -15.21 38.60 -14.85
N ARG A 65 -14.41 39.26 -15.70
CA ARG A 65 -14.83 40.43 -16.49
C ARG A 65 -15.69 40.05 -17.70
N LYS A 66 -15.80 38.75 -18.00
CA LYS A 66 -16.65 38.17 -19.04
C LYS A 66 -17.70 37.25 -18.41
N PRO A 67 -18.77 37.81 -17.82
CA PRO A 67 -19.76 37.06 -17.05
C PRO A 67 -20.48 35.99 -17.87
N GLU A 68 -20.54 36.13 -19.20
CA GLU A 68 -21.13 35.14 -20.11
C GLU A 68 -20.44 33.76 -20.05
N ARG A 69 -19.15 33.69 -19.68
CA ARG A 69 -18.39 32.44 -19.58
C ARG A 69 -18.51 31.76 -18.21
N VAL A 70 -18.94 32.49 -17.18
CA VAL A 70 -19.10 31.98 -15.80
C VAL A 70 -20.49 31.34 -15.60
N LEU A 71 -21.43 31.62 -16.49
CA LEU A 71 -22.81 31.11 -16.42
C LEU A 71 -23.01 29.82 -17.22
N ALA A 72 -22.20 29.58 -18.26
CA ALA A 72 -22.29 28.37 -19.08
C ALA A 72 -21.95 27.08 -18.31
N ASP A 73 -21.03 27.13 -17.34
CA ASP A 73 -20.63 25.97 -16.53
C ASP A 73 -21.60 25.66 -15.38
N ARG A 74 -22.51 26.57 -15.03
CA ARG A 74 -23.44 26.40 -13.89
C ARG A 74 -24.75 25.71 -14.25
N HIS A 75 -24.86 25.10 -15.43
CA HIS A 75 -26.07 24.41 -15.90
C HIS A 75 -25.91 22.89 -16.07
N ILE A 76 -24.79 22.30 -15.64
CA ILE A 76 -24.56 20.85 -15.72
C ILE A 76 -24.87 20.11 -14.40
N ASP A 77 -25.25 20.82 -13.33
CA ASP A 77 -25.45 20.21 -11.99
C ASP A 77 -26.88 20.42 -11.45
N ARG A 78 -27.87 19.83 -12.13
CA ARG A 78 -29.23 19.60 -11.62
C ARG A 78 -29.74 18.22 -11.98
#